data_AF-A0A7K1E135-F1
#
_entry.id   AF-A0A7K1E135-F1
#
_cell.length_a   1.000
_cell.length_b   1.000
_cell.length_c   1.000
_cell.angle_alpha   90.00
_cell.angle_beta   90.00
_cell.angle_gamma   90.00
#
_symmetry.space_group_name_H-M   'P 1'
#
loop_
_entity.id
_entity.type
_entity.pdbx_description
1 polymer ?
#
loop_
_entity_poly.entity_id
_entity_poly.type
_entity_poly.pdbx_seq_one_letter_code
_entity_poly.pdbx_strand_id
1 'polypeptide(L)'
;VPFYLRAGKRLGRRVTEIAVVFKRAPQYLFAEHQTSALGQNALVIRVQPDEGVTIRFGSKVPGAGMQVRDVTMDFGYGHAFTEASPEAYERLILDVLLGEPPLFPRHEEVELSWKILDPIEEFWSTQGQPEQYAPGTWGPSSADDLMARDGRAWRRP
;
A
#
# COMPACT_ATOMS: atom_id res chain seq x y z
N VAL A 1 -8.32 4.33 12.75
CA VAL A 1 -7.47 4.55 11.56
C VAL A 1 -7.99 3.62 10.48
N PRO A 2 -8.51 4.13 9.35
CA PRO A 2 -9.10 3.27 8.33
C PRO A 2 -8.03 2.45 7.59
N PHE A 3 -8.36 1.21 7.27
CA PHE A 3 -7.58 0.34 6.38
C PHE A 3 -8.34 0.22 5.07
N TYR A 4 -7.68 0.54 3.95
CA TYR A 4 -8.27 0.41 2.62
C TYR A 4 -7.55 -0.70 1.87
N LEU A 5 -8.34 -1.60 1.29
CA LEU A 5 -7.86 -2.69 0.47
C LEU A 5 -8.37 -2.48 -0.95
N ARG A 6 -7.48 -2.60 -1.94
CA ARG A 6 -7.84 -2.58 -3.36
C ARG A 6 -7.12 -3.71 -4.06
N ALA A 7 -7.89 -4.62 -4.64
CA ALA A 7 -7.42 -5.69 -5.49
C ALA A 7 -8.26 -5.71 -6.77
N GLY A 8 -7.63 -5.98 -7.91
CA GLY A 8 -8.32 -6.01 -9.19
C GLY A 8 -7.48 -6.63 -10.29
N LYS A 9 -8.16 -7.05 -11.36
CA LYS A 9 -7.52 -7.53 -12.60
C LYS A 9 -7.65 -6.44 -13.67
N ARG A 10 -6.86 -6.52 -14.75
CA ARG A 10 -6.90 -5.52 -15.84
C ARG A 10 -6.77 -4.07 -15.34
N LEU A 11 -6.09 -3.85 -14.21
CA LEU A 11 -5.75 -2.52 -13.74
C LEU A 11 -4.57 -1.95 -14.53
N GLY A 12 -4.31 -0.65 -14.36
CA GLY A 12 -3.25 0.06 -15.10
C GLY A 12 -1.84 -0.48 -14.91
N ARG A 13 -1.55 -1.17 -13.79
CA ARG A 13 -0.24 -1.79 -13.53
C ARG A 13 -0.38 -3.02 -12.63
N ARG A 14 0.48 -4.03 -12.83
CA ARG A 14 0.68 -5.12 -11.87
C ARG A 14 1.53 -4.61 -10.71
N VAL A 15 0.98 -4.66 -9.50
CA VAL A 15 1.63 -4.20 -8.28
C VAL A 15 0.99 -4.85 -7.06
N THR A 16 1.79 -5.13 -6.04
CA THR A 16 1.38 -5.53 -4.70
C THR A 16 2.22 -4.72 -3.73
N GLU A 17 1.55 -3.94 -2.90
CA GLU A 17 2.21 -2.97 -2.04
C GLU A 17 1.36 -2.61 -0.84
N ILE A 18 2.04 -2.14 0.21
CA ILE A 18 1.43 -1.64 1.43
C ILE A 18 1.90 -0.20 1.60
N ALA A 19 0.96 0.74 1.69
CA ALA A 19 1.27 2.16 1.88
C ALA A 19 0.71 2.66 3.20
N VAL A 20 1.59 3.04 4.12
CA VAL A 20 1.26 3.70 5.38
C VAL A 20 1.40 5.20 5.18
N VAL A 21 0.26 5.90 5.17
CA VAL A 21 0.22 7.36 5.05
C VAL A 21 0.09 7.98 6.43
N PHE A 22 1.10 8.76 6.82
CA PHE A 22 1.13 9.42 8.12
C PHE A 22 0.25 10.67 8.11
N LYS A 23 -0.27 11.02 9.30
CA LYS A 23 -0.92 12.31 9.50
C LYS A 23 0.09 13.43 9.23
N ARG A 24 -0.39 14.55 8.69
CA ARG A 24 0.44 15.75 8.53
C ARG A 24 0.93 16.18 9.91
N ALA A 25 2.23 16.45 10.02
CA ALA A 25 2.78 17.00 11.26
C ALA A 25 2.07 18.33 11.59
N PRO A 26 1.67 18.55 12.85
CA PRO A 26 1.06 19.83 13.21
C PRO A 26 2.08 20.96 12.99
N GLN A 27 1.63 22.05 12.36
CA GLN A 27 2.48 23.10 11.77
C GLN A 27 3.08 24.06 12.82
N TYR A 28 3.78 23.56 13.83
CA TYR A 28 4.28 24.41 14.91
C TYR A 28 5.57 25.17 14.58
N LEU A 29 6.32 24.76 13.55
CA LEU A 29 7.68 25.27 13.31
C LEU A 29 7.87 26.00 11.96
N PHE A 30 6.90 25.96 11.05
CA PHE A 30 7.03 26.52 9.70
C PHE A 30 5.73 27.21 9.28
N ALA A 31 5.83 28.40 8.69
CA ALA A 31 4.67 29.10 8.15
C ALA A 31 4.09 28.36 6.92
N GLU A 32 2.80 28.51 6.64
CA GLU A 32 2.09 27.76 5.57
C GLU A 32 2.81 27.82 4.21
N HIS A 33 3.34 29.00 3.84
CA HIS A 33 4.07 29.19 2.57
C HIS A 33 5.37 28.37 2.49
N GLN A 34 6.00 28.06 3.62
CA GLN A 34 7.24 27.26 3.72
C GLN A 34 6.97 25.75 3.65
N THR A 35 5.70 25.34 3.81
CA THR A 35 5.25 23.93 3.76
C THR A 35 4.24 23.65 2.65
N SER A 36 4.04 24.60 1.74
CA SER A 36 3.07 24.49 0.64
C SER A 36 3.33 23.29 -0.29
N ALA A 37 4.59 22.86 -0.38
CA ALA A 37 5.02 21.69 -1.15
C ALA A 37 5.18 20.40 -0.31
N LEU A 38 4.87 20.43 0.99
CA LEU A 38 4.98 19.26 1.87
C LEU A 38 3.74 18.39 1.77
N GLY A 39 3.92 17.19 1.25
CA GLY A 39 2.91 16.15 1.27
C GLY A 39 2.79 15.50 2.66
N GLN A 40 1.97 14.45 2.72
CA GLN A 40 2.00 13.53 3.86
C GLN A 40 3.21 12.61 3.72
N ASN A 41 3.92 12.40 4.85
CA ASN A 41 4.94 11.36 4.94
C ASN A 41 4.30 10.01 4.60
N ALA A 42 5.05 9.15 3.92
CA ALA A 42 4.56 7.83 3.54
C ALA A 42 5.67 6.79 3.66
N LEU A 43 5.31 5.62 4.18
CA LEU A 43 6.12 4.40 4.09
C LEU A 43 5.43 3.47 3.09
N VAL A 44 6.13 3.12 2.02
CA VAL A 44 5.61 2.23 0.97
C VAL A 44 6.49 0.98 0.94
N ILE A 45 5.88 -0.17 1.19
CA ILE A 45 6.51 -1.49 1.11
C ILE A 45 6.03 -2.11 -0.21
N ARG A 46 6.95 -2.32 -1.15
CA ARG A 46 6.68 -3.03 -2.41
C ARG A 46 6.94 -4.52 -2.22
N VAL A 47 5.92 -5.32 -2.45
CA VAL A 47 5.98 -6.79 -2.37
C VAL A 47 6.25 -7.39 -3.74
N GLN A 48 5.70 -6.84 -4.82
CA GLN A 48 6.03 -7.20 -6.20
C GLN A 48 5.39 -6.21 -7.20
N PRO A 49 5.97 -5.96 -8.37
CA PRO A 49 7.37 -6.21 -8.71
C PRO A 49 8.30 -5.24 -7.96
N ASP A 50 9.61 -5.41 -8.13
CA ASP A 50 10.65 -4.49 -7.63
C ASP A 50 10.60 -4.35 -6.10
N GLU A 51 10.81 -5.48 -5.42
CA GLU A 51 10.74 -5.62 -3.97
C GLU A 51 11.60 -4.57 -3.28
N GLY A 52 11.03 -3.88 -2.30
CA GLY A 52 11.74 -2.76 -1.70
C GLY A 52 10.89 -1.91 -0.78
N VAL A 53 11.51 -0.86 -0.27
CA VAL A 53 10.90 0.07 0.67
C VAL A 53 11.20 1.49 0.22
N THR A 54 10.17 2.32 0.11
CA THR A 54 10.30 3.75 -0.07
C THR A 54 9.78 4.48 1.15
N ILE A 55 10.55 5.47 1.62
CA ILE A 55 10.12 6.43 2.63
C ILE A 55 10.11 7.81 1.98
N ARG A 56 8.95 8.46 1.98
CA ARG A 56 8.79 9.86 1.57
C ARG A 56 8.61 10.74 2.80
N PHE A 57 9.42 11.77 2.92
CA PHE A 57 9.36 12.72 4.03
C PHE A 57 9.88 14.10 3.61
N GLY A 58 9.54 15.12 4.41
CA GLY A 58 10.02 16.48 4.20
C GLY A 58 11.50 16.66 4.55
N SER A 59 12.27 17.30 3.67
CA SER A 59 13.64 17.73 3.95
C SER A 59 13.89 19.16 3.51
N LYS A 60 14.81 19.84 4.21
CA LYS A 60 15.21 21.21 3.87
C LYS A 60 15.92 21.21 2.52
N VAL A 61 15.52 22.13 1.64
CA VAL A 61 16.24 22.39 0.39
C VAL A 61 17.59 23.04 0.72
N PRO A 62 18.72 22.51 0.23
CA PRO A 62 20.02 23.15 0.40
C PRO A 62 19.99 24.62 -0.09
N GLY A 63 20.43 25.55 0.75
CA GLY A 63 20.43 26.98 0.44
C GLY A 63 20.20 27.87 1.66
N ALA A 64 20.20 29.19 1.42
CA ALA A 64 20.01 30.21 2.46
C ALA A 64 18.56 30.36 2.94
N GLY A 65 17.58 29.85 2.17
CA GLY A 65 16.17 29.93 2.51
C GLY A 65 15.68 28.83 3.46
N MET A 66 14.54 29.06 4.11
CA MET A 66 13.80 28.06 4.89
C MET A 66 12.67 27.47 4.03
N GLN A 67 13.05 26.64 3.05
CA GLN A 67 12.11 25.92 2.21
C GLN A 67 12.25 24.41 2.45
N VAL A 68 11.12 23.73 2.60
CA VAL A 68 11.06 22.27 2.77
C VAL A 68 10.37 21.65 1.57
N ARG A 69 10.90 20.53 1.06
CA ARG A 69 10.30 19.75 -0.03
C ARG A 69 10.29 18.27 0.33
N ASP A 70 9.38 17.53 -0.30
CA ASP A 70 9.36 16.08 -0.19
C ASP A 70 10.62 15.49 -0.84
N VAL A 71 11.32 14.65 -0.08
CA VAL A 71 12.42 13.80 -0.57
C VAL A 71 12.03 12.34 -0.42
N THR A 72 12.72 11.49 -1.17
CA THR A 72 12.47 10.06 -1.24
C THR A 72 13.74 9.32 -0.89
N MET A 73 13.67 8.45 0.12
CA MET A 73 14.66 7.42 0.39
C MET A 73 14.13 6.11 -0.18
N ASP A 74 14.91 5.45 -1.03
CA ASP A 74 14.49 4.24 -1.72
C ASP A 74 15.51 3.12 -1.51
N PHE A 75 14.99 1.95 -1.14
CA PHE A 75 15.72 0.70 -1.07
C PHE A 75 15.04 -0.30 -2.01
N GLY A 76 15.82 -0.96 -2.86
CA GLY A 76 15.36 -2.02 -3.75
C GLY A 76 16.21 -3.27 -3.61
N TYR A 77 15.58 -4.44 -3.43
CA TYR A 77 16.25 -5.72 -3.25
C TYR A 77 17.15 -6.08 -4.43
N GLY A 78 16.64 -5.92 -5.67
CA GLY A 78 17.41 -6.22 -6.88
C GLY A 78 18.62 -5.31 -7.13
N HIS A 79 18.71 -4.17 -6.44
CA HIS A 79 19.90 -3.31 -6.46
C HIS A 79 20.87 -3.63 -5.32
N ALA A 80 20.35 -4.06 -4.17
CA ALA A 80 21.14 -4.33 -2.97
C ALA A 80 21.76 -5.73 -2.95
N PHE A 81 21.12 -6.70 -3.60
CA PHE A 81 21.55 -8.10 -3.60
C PHE A 81 21.64 -8.63 -5.03
N THR A 82 22.67 -9.43 -5.30
CA THR A 82 22.90 -10.09 -6.60
C THR A 82 22.22 -11.46 -6.70
N GLU A 83 21.72 -12.01 -5.59
CA GLU A 83 21.03 -13.29 -5.56
C GLU A 83 19.52 -13.10 -5.72
N ALA A 84 18.90 -14.02 -6.47
CA ALA A 84 17.45 -14.06 -6.58
C ALA A 84 16.85 -14.46 -5.22
N SER A 85 15.78 -13.79 -4.83
CA SER A 85 14.98 -14.24 -3.68
C SER A 85 14.38 -15.62 -3.99
N PRO A 86 14.36 -16.56 -3.01
CA PRO A 86 13.72 -17.86 -3.20
C PRO A 86 12.27 -17.70 -3.64
N GLU A 87 11.78 -18.62 -4.45
CA GLU A 87 10.38 -18.63 -4.84
C GLU A 87 9.48 -18.90 -3.62
N ALA A 88 8.25 -18.38 -3.62
CA ALA A 88 7.36 -18.47 -2.47
C ALA A 88 7.12 -19.92 -2.01
N TYR A 89 6.93 -20.87 -2.93
CA TYR A 89 6.74 -22.28 -2.60
C TYR A 89 8.02 -22.97 -2.14
N GLU A 90 9.20 -22.58 -2.65
CA GLU A 90 10.47 -23.11 -2.15
C GLU A 90 10.62 -22.83 -0.65
N ARG A 91 10.32 -21.59 -0.25
CA ARG A 91 10.36 -21.20 1.16
C ARG A 91 9.34 -21.96 2.00
N LEU A 92 8.09 -22.06 1.54
CA LEU A 92 7.03 -22.74 2.29
C LEU A 92 7.30 -24.25 2.46
N ILE A 93 7.83 -24.91 1.42
CA ILE A 93 8.20 -26.33 1.50
C ILE A 93 9.35 -26.53 2.48
N LEU A 94 10.37 -25.66 2.44
CA LEU A 94 11.49 -25.73 3.39
C LEU A 94 11.01 -25.55 4.84
N ASP A 95 10.14 -24.58 5.09
CA ASP A 95 9.56 -24.31 6.42
C ASP A 95 8.82 -25.55 6.98
N VAL A 96 8.08 -26.28 6.12
CA VAL A 96 7.44 -27.55 6.50
C VAL A 96 8.47 -28.64 6.84
N LEU A 97 9.53 -28.76 6.04
CA LEU A 97 10.58 -29.76 6.27
C LEU A 97 11.37 -29.50 7.56
N LEU A 98 11.54 -28.23 7.94
CA LEU A 98 12.19 -27.82 9.18
C LEU A 98 11.27 -27.91 10.41
N GLY A 99 9.97 -28.12 10.21
CA GLY A 99 8.98 -28.11 11.30
C GLY A 99 8.75 -26.71 11.89
N GLU A 100 9.09 -25.66 11.15
CA GLU A 100 8.90 -24.26 11.53
C GLU A 100 7.82 -23.64 10.64
N PRO A 101 6.54 -23.56 11.07
CA PRO A 101 5.47 -23.06 10.20
C PRO A 101 5.02 -21.62 10.52
N PRO A 102 5.89 -20.58 10.58
CA PRO A 102 5.43 -19.22 10.89
C PRO A 102 4.63 -18.57 9.76
N LEU A 103 4.70 -19.09 8.53
CA LEU A 103 4.05 -18.51 7.34
C LEU A 103 2.74 -19.21 6.95
N PHE A 104 2.20 -20.09 7.79
CA PHE A 104 0.92 -20.74 7.55
C PHE A 104 -0.17 -20.09 8.41
N PRO A 105 -1.33 -19.74 7.81
CA PRO A 105 -2.43 -19.20 8.59
C PRO A 105 -2.95 -20.24 9.58
N ARG A 106 -3.26 -19.80 10.79
CA ARG A 106 -3.90 -20.65 11.82
C ARG A 106 -5.38 -20.81 11.52
N HIS A 107 -5.98 -21.87 12.03
CA HIS A 107 -7.42 -22.12 11.89
C HIS A 107 -8.27 -20.91 12.30
N GLU A 108 -7.98 -20.30 13.45
CA GLU A 108 -8.69 -19.12 13.94
C GLU A 108 -8.58 -17.91 12.99
N GLU A 109 -7.42 -17.69 12.37
CA GLU A 109 -7.22 -16.58 11.42
C GLU A 109 -8.07 -16.77 10.16
N VAL A 110 -8.21 -18.02 9.70
CA VAL A 110 -9.07 -18.37 8.56
C VAL A 110 -10.54 -18.13 8.90
N GLU A 111 -11.01 -18.59 10.07
CA GLU A 111 -12.40 -18.37 10.52
C GLU A 111 -12.73 -16.88 10.67
N LEU A 112 -11.81 -16.09 11.23
CA LEU A 112 -11.99 -14.64 11.35
C LEU A 112 -11.99 -13.93 10.00
N SER A 113 -11.20 -14.42 9.04
CA SER A 113 -11.19 -13.88 7.68
C SER A 113 -12.54 -14.11 6.98
N TRP A 114 -13.14 -15.30 7.13
CA TRP A 114 -14.47 -15.60 6.58
C TRP A 114 -15.57 -14.74 7.19
N LYS A 115 -15.54 -14.50 8.51
CA LYS A 115 -16.50 -13.58 9.16
C LYS A 115 -16.50 -12.16 8.58
N ILE A 116 -15.40 -11.73 7.97
CA ILE A 116 -15.31 -10.42 7.29
C ILE A 116 -15.89 -10.50 5.87
N LEU A 117 -15.68 -11.62 5.17
CA LEU A 117 -16.05 -11.79 3.75
C LEU A 117 -17.49 -12.28 3.55
N ASP A 118 -18.00 -13.15 4.42
CA ASP A 118 -19.34 -13.77 4.29
C ASP A 118 -20.45 -12.72 4.09
N PRO A 119 -20.52 -11.61 4.85
CA PRO A 119 -21.58 -10.61 4.67
C PRO A 119 -21.48 -9.88 3.32
N ILE A 120 -20.26 -9.74 2.77
CA ILE A 120 -20.01 -9.11 1.47
C ILE A 120 -20.49 -10.05 0.35
N GLU A 121 -20.19 -11.34 0.47
CA GLU A 121 -20.65 -12.36 -0.48
C GLU A 121 -22.18 -12.51 -0.47
N GLU A 122 -22.80 -12.55 0.71
CA GLU A 122 -24.25 -12.63 0.86
C GLU A 122 -24.95 -11.43 0.21
N PHE A 123 -24.43 -10.22 0.43
CA PHE A 123 -24.95 -9.00 -0.19
C PHE A 123 -24.92 -9.06 -1.72
N TRP A 124 -23.80 -9.49 -2.32
CA TRP A 124 -23.70 -9.62 -3.78
C TRP A 124 -24.50 -10.77 -4.36
N SER A 125 -24.71 -11.84 -3.60
CA SER A 125 -25.57 -12.96 -4.04
C SER A 125 -27.03 -12.54 -4.25
N THR A 126 -27.48 -11.49 -3.55
CA THR A 126 -28.88 -11.05 -3.54
C THR A 126 -29.14 -9.71 -4.22
N GLN A 127 -28.22 -8.74 -4.17
CA GLN A 127 -28.54 -7.33 -4.43
C GLN A 127 -27.61 -6.58 -5.38
N GLY A 128 -26.63 -7.20 -6.04
CA GLY A 128 -25.81 -6.43 -6.97
C GLY A 128 -24.78 -7.17 -7.79
N GLN A 129 -24.31 -6.49 -8.83
CA GLN A 129 -23.08 -6.83 -9.54
C GLN A 129 -22.02 -5.77 -9.25
N PRO A 130 -20.73 -6.11 -9.32
CA PRO A 130 -19.65 -5.14 -9.21
C PRO A 130 -19.78 -4.04 -10.28
N GLU A 131 -19.42 -2.81 -9.93
CA GLU A 131 -19.37 -1.71 -10.88
C GLU A 131 -18.31 -1.99 -11.97
N GLN A 132 -18.68 -1.71 -13.21
CA GLN A 132 -17.80 -1.90 -14.36
C GLN A 132 -16.77 -0.78 -14.46
N TYR A 133 -15.60 -1.08 -15.03
CA TYR A 133 -14.56 -0.10 -15.32
C TYR A 133 -13.81 -0.49 -16.59
N ALA A 134 -13.22 0.52 -17.26
CA ALA A 134 -12.46 0.29 -18.47
C ALA A 134 -11.14 -0.47 -18.17
N PRO A 135 -10.77 -1.49 -18.96
CA PRO A 135 -9.47 -2.14 -18.83
C PRO A 135 -8.31 -1.15 -18.91
N GLY A 136 -7.31 -1.31 -18.04
CA GLY A 136 -6.16 -0.42 -17.93
C GLY A 136 -6.36 0.78 -17.02
N THR A 137 -7.56 0.98 -16.45
CA THR A 137 -7.79 2.03 -15.44
C THR A 137 -7.49 1.52 -14.02
N TRP A 138 -7.76 2.34 -13.00
CA TRP A 138 -7.53 2.02 -11.59
C TRP A 138 -8.78 1.54 -10.84
N GLY A 139 -9.78 1.08 -11.59
CA GLY A 139 -11.08 0.66 -11.07
C GLY A 139 -12.20 1.67 -11.38
N PRO A 140 -13.40 1.47 -10.80
CA PRO A 140 -14.54 2.38 -10.96
C PRO A 140 -14.36 3.68 -10.15
N SER A 141 -15.12 4.72 -10.49
CA SER A 141 -15.07 6.02 -9.78
C SER A 141 -15.50 5.90 -8.31
N SER A 142 -16.39 4.96 -7.98
CA SER A 142 -16.79 4.70 -6.60
C SER A 142 -15.63 4.32 -5.68
N ALA A 143 -14.55 3.73 -6.22
CA ALA A 143 -13.34 3.44 -5.47
C ALA A 143 -12.62 4.73 -5.03
N ASP A 144 -12.56 5.75 -5.89
CA ASP A 144 -11.99 7.05 -5.54
C ASP A 144 -12.91 7.81 -4.57
N ASP A 145 -14.24 7.74 -4.78
CA ASP A 145 -15.22 8.36 -3.88
C ASP A 145 -15.14 7.79 -2.45
N LEU A 146 -14.90 6.48 -2.31
CA LEU A 146 -14.68 5.83 -1.01
C LEU A 146 -13.53 6.48 -0.23
N MET A 147 -12.41 6.77 -0.90
CA MET A 147 -11.26 7.44 -0.28
C MET A 147 -11.53 8.91 0.01
N ALA A 148 -12.24 9.59 -0.90
CA ALA A 148 -12.55 11.00 -0.79
C ALA A 148 -13.43 11.34 0.42
N ARG A 149 -14.28 10.40 0.88
CA ARG A 149 -15.09 10.55 2.12
C ARG A 149 -14.24 10.84 3.35
N ASP A 150 -13.02 10.32 3.38
CA ASP A 150 -12.06 10.54 4.46
C ASP A 150 -10.99 11.59 4.11
N GLY A 151 -11.19 12.34 3.01
CA GLY A 151 -10.23 13.34 2.50
C GLY A 151 -8.92 12.73 2.00
N ARG A 152 -8.96 11.49 1.52
CA ARG A 152 -7.79 10.72 1.05
C ARG A 152 -7.90 10.44 -0.44
N ALA A 153 -6.79 10.01 -1.03
CA ALA A 153 -6.72 9.54 -2.41
C ALA A 153 -5.90 8.26 -2.48
N TRP A 154 -6.24 7.39 -3.43
CA TRP A 154 -5.41 6.22 -3.72
C TRP A 154 -4.03 6.65 -4.20
N ARG A 155 -3.00 5.95 -3.73
CA ARG A 155 -1.68 6.09 -4.32
C ARG A 155 -1.70 5.52 -5.74
N ARG A 156 -0.86 6.11 -6.60
CA ARG A 156 -0.59 5.65 -7.96
C ARG A 156 0.85 5.13 -7.99
N PRO A 157 1.04 3.80 -8.05
CA PRO A 157 2.36 3.17 -8.15
C PRO A 157 2.96 3.28 -9.56
#